data_AF-A0A6B3CVH9-F1
#
_entry.id   AF-A0A6B3CVH9-F1
#
_cell.length_a   1.000
_cell.length_b   1.000
_cell.length_c   1.000
_cell.angle_alpha   90.00
_cell.angle_beta   90.00
_cell.angle_gamma   90.00
#
_symmetry.space_group_name_H-M   'P 1'
#
loop_
_entity.id
_entity.type
_entity.pdbx_description
1 polymer ?
#
loop_
_entity_poly.entity_id
_entity_poly.type
_entity_poly.pdbx_seq_one_letter_code
_entity_poly.pdbx_strand_id
1 'polypeptide(L)' 'ALAAADHWAEGGTAACDRADRVARAQGTRLVRCALTGQVSDVTAASGRGPFTAEIRARAGPAATPPPPPPGAAP' A
#
# COMPACT_ATOMS: atom_id res chain seq x y z
N ALA A 1 -2.00 -2.28 -0.82
CA ALA A 1 -0.87 -1.34 -0.67
C ALA A 1 0.45 -2.02 -1.01
N LEU A 2 0.79 -3.12 -0.33
CA LEU A 2 2.07 -3.82 -0.51
C LEU A 2 2.36 -4.18 -1.98
N ALA A 3 1.40 -4.77 -2.70
CA ALA A 3 1.57 -5.10 -4.12
C ALA A 3 1.89 -3.89 -5.04
N ALA A 4 1.50 -2.67 -4.67
CA ALA A 4 1.95 -1.46 -5.38
C ALA A 4 3.31 -0.99 -4.88
N ALA A 5 3.57 -1.10 -3.57
CA ALA A 5 4.86 -0.73 -2.99
C ALA A 5 5.97 -1.61 -3.58
N ASP A 6 5.85 -2.95 -3.60
CA ASP A 6 6.91 -3.84 -4.10
C ASP A 6 7.32 -3.56 -5.56
N HIS A 7 6.41 -2.97 -6.34
CA HIS A 7 6.61 -2.62 -7.75
C HIS A 7 6.81 -1.11 -7.97
N TRP A 8 7.13 -0.33 -6.93
CA TRP A 8 7.32 1.14 -7.04
C TRP A 8 8.37 1.52 -8.10
N ALA A 9 9.41 0.69 -8.26
CA ALA A 9 10.50 0.91 -9.20
C ALA A 9 10.08 0.79 -10.67
N GLU A 10 8.96 0.13 -10.95
CA GLU A 10 8.39 0.00 -12.31
C GLU A 10 7.56 1.25 -12.70
N GLY A 11 7.41 2.21 -11.78
CA GLY A 11 6.64 3.43 -11.98
C GLY A 11 5.20 3.33 -11.44
N GLY A 12 4.60 4.50 -11.20
CA GLY A 12 3.31 4.60 -10.51
C GLY A 12 2.16 3.85 -11.19
N THR A 13 2.07 3.93 -12.52
CA THR A 13 1.03 3.23 -13.29
C THR A 13 1.16 1.72 -13.17
N ALA A 14 2.35 1.18 -13.42
CA ALA A 14 2.60 -0.27 -13.33
C ALA A 14 2.34 -0.82 -11.92
N ALA A 15 2.77 -0.06 -10.89
CA ALA A 15 2.50 -0.38 -9.50
C ALA A 15 0.99 -0.39 -9.16
N CYS A 16 0.24 0.61 -9.63
CA CYS A 16 -1.22 0.64 -9.40
C CYS A 16 -1.96 -0.45 -10.18
N ASP A 17 -1.53 -0.78 -11.40
CA ASP A 17 -2.08 -1.91 -12.16
C ASP A 17 -1.85 -3.23 -11.44
N ARG A 18 -0.68 -3.40 -10.81
CA ARG A 18 -0.40 -4.58 -9.97
C ARG A 18 -1.35 -4.66 -8.78
N ALA A 19 -1.60 -3.54 -8.10
CA ALA A 19 -2.56 -3.49 -6.99
C ALA A 19 -3.99 -3.78 -7.44
N ASP A 20 -4.42 -3.32 -8.63
CA ASP A 20 -5.75 -3.63 -9.18
C ASP A 20 -5.90 -5.13 -9.43
N ARG A 21 -4.90 -5.77 -10.05
CA ARG A 21 -4.91 -7.22 -10.26
C ARG A 21 -5.08 -8.00 -8.96
N VAL A 22 -4.40 -7.57 -7.89
CA VAL A 22 -4.53 -8.20 -6.57
C VAL A 22 -5.91 -7.93 -5.95
N ALA A 23 -6.42 -6.70 -6.02
CA ALA A 23 -7.73 -6.35 -5.50
C ALA A 23 -8.83 -7.22 -6.12
N ARG A 24 -8.82 -7.35 -7.45
CA ARG A 24 -9.75 -8.20 -8.21
C ARG A 24 -9.65 -9.68 -7.81
N ALA A 25 -8.42 -10.20 -7.68
CA ALA A 25 -8.21 -11.58 -7.23
C ALA A 25 -8.75 -11.83 -5.81
N GLN A 26 -8.80 -10.79 -4.97
CA GLN A 26 -9.37 -10.84 -3.62
C GLN A 26 -10.88 -10.55 -3.57
N GLY A 27 -11.55 -10.37 -4.72
CA GLY A 27 -12.97 -10.03 -4.76
C GLY A 27 -13.28 -8.60 -4.31
N THR A 28 -12.29 -7.70 -4.36
CA THR A 28 -12.42 -6.28 -4.03
C THR A 28 -12.15 -5.42 -5.27
N ARG A 29 -12.48 -4.13 -5.19
CA ARG A 29 -12.15 -3.15 -6.24
C ARG A 29 -11.17 -2.11 -5.71
N LEU A 30 -10.18 -1.75 -6.53
CA LEU A 30 -9.30 -0.63 -6.22
C LEU A 30 -10.05 0.67 -6.54
N VAL A 31 -10.31 1.51 -5.53
CA VAL A 31 -11.00 2.81 -5.72
C VAL A 31 -10.02 3.98 -5.80
N ARG A 32 -8.85 3.86 -5.16
CA ARG A 32 -7.77 4.86 -5.26
C ARG A 32 -6.42 4.18 -5.15
N CYS A 33 -5.45 4.68 -5.89
CA CYS A 33 -4.05 4.33 -5.74
C CYS A 33 -3.19 5.58 -5.98
N ALA A 34 -2.24 5.82 -5.09
CA ALA A 34 -1.26 6.89 -5.21
C ALA A 34 0.10 6.37 -4.76
N LEU A 35 1.16 6.76 -5.46
CA LEU A 35 2.54 6.54 -5.03
C LEU A 35 3.23 7.88 -4.75
N THR A 36 3.92 7.95 -3.62
CA THR A 36 4.78 9.07 -3.24
C THR A 36 6.17 8.52 -2.95
N GLY A 37 7.10 8.68 -3.88
CA GLY A 37 8.39 8.00 -3.82
C GLY A 37 8.21 6.48 -3.78
N GLN A 38 8.63 5.85 -2.70
CA GLN A 38 8.53 4.40 -2.49
C GLN A 38 7.29 3.98 -1.68
N VAL A 39 6.47 4.95 -1.27
CA VAL A 39 5.28 4.70 -0.43
C VAL A 39 4.05 4.64 -1.33
N SER A 40 3.26 3.58 -1.19
CA SER A 40 1.95 3.46 -1.80
C SER A 40 0.83 3.75 -0.80
N ASP A 41 -0.22 4.40 -1.26
CA ASP A 41 -1.48 4.65 -0.57
C ASP A 41 -2.62 4.17 -1.45
N VAL A 42 -3.34 3.14 -1.00
CA VAL A 42 -4.43 2.56 -1.76
C VAL A 42 -5.70 2.54 -0.93
N THR A 43 -6.83 2.73 -1.59
CA THR A 43 -8.14 2.47 -1.02
C THR A 43 -8.78 1.33 -1.82
N ALA A 44 -9.16 0.27 -1.12
CA ALA A 44 -9.90 -0.84 -1.69
C ALA A 44 -11.33 -0.83 -1.13
N ALA A 45 -12.30 -1.16 -1.98
CA ALA A 45 -13.67 -1.29 -1.59
C ALA A 45 -14.12 -2.75 -1.72
N SER A 46 -14.79 -3.25 -0.69
CA SER A 46 -15.41 -4.57 -0.65
C SER A 46 -16.90 -4.39 -0.42
N GLY A 47 -17.72 -5.18 -1.11
CA GLY A 47 -19.17 -5.08 -1.01
C GLY A 47 -19.82 -6.44 -0.82
N ARG A 48 -20.86 -6.49 -0.01
CA ARG A 48 -21.74 -7.66 0.10
C ARG A 48 -23.18 -7.23 0.34
N GLY A 49 -24.06 -7.56 -0.61
CA GLY A 49 -25.44 -7.09 -0.59
C GLY A 49 -25.52 -5.56 -0.61
N PRO A 50 -26.35 -4.93 0.23
CA PRO A 50 -26.50 -3.46 0.26
C PRO A 50 -25.33 -2.74 0.90
N PHE A 51 -24.34 -3.45 1.45
CA PHE A 51 -23.24 -2.85 2.20
C PHE A 51 -21.97 -2.77 1.35
N THR A 52 -21.30 -1.62 1.42
CA THR A 52 -19.96 -1.38 0.86
C THR A 52 -19.07 -0.83 1.97
N ALA A 53 -17.90 -1.44 2.14
CA ALA A 53 -16.85 -0.96 3.02
C ALA A 53 -15.65 -0.49 2.17
N GLU A 54 -15.06 0.64 2.53
CA GLU A 54 -13.83 1.14 1.92
C GLU A 54 -12.72 1.19 2.96
N ILE A 55 -11.56 0.67 2.61
CA ILE A 55 -10.41 0.54 3.51
C ILE A 55 -9.21 1.17 2.85
N ARG A 56 -8.61 2.13 3.54
CA ARG A 56 -7.36 2.77 3.13
C ARG A 56 -6.18 2.06 3.78
N ALA A 57 -5.15 1.76 2.99
CA ALA A 57 -3.93 1.12 3.43
C ALA A 57 -2.71 1.82 2.82
N ARG A 58 -1.66 1.99 3.62
CA ARG A 58 -0.36 2.53 3.19
C ARG A 58 0.74 1.51 3.40
N ALA A 59 1.67 1.42 2.45
CA ALA A 59 2.83 0.54 2.53
C ALA A 59 4.05 1.24 1.94
N GLY A 60 5.23 0.96 2.49
CA GLY A 60 6.49 1.52 2.04
C GLY A 60 7.66 0.80 2.71
N PRO A 61 8.90 1.19 2.40
CA PRO A 61 10.08 0.63 3.05
C PRO A 61 10.02 0.81 4.56
N ALA A 62 10.67 -0.11 5.29
CA ALA A 62 10.83 0.04 6.73
C ALA A 62 11.52 1.37 7.06
N ALA A 63 10.98 2.09 8.04
CA ALA A 63 11.63 3.30 8.52
C ALA A 63 12.99 2.93 9.12
N THR A 64 14.03 3.72 8.80
CA THR A 64 15.31 3.61 9.49
C THR A 64 15.07 3.89 10.98
N PRO A 65 15.47 2.99 11.88
CA PRO A 65 15.33 3.24 13.31
C PRO A 65 16.11 4.50 13.69
N PRO A 66 15.62 5.30 14.66
CA PRO A 66 16.39 6.42 15.16
C PRO A 66 17.72 5.92 15.72
N PRO A 67 18.79 6.74 15.67
CA PRO A 67 20.04 6.38 16.33
C PRO A 67 19.78 6.13 17.82
N PRO A 68 20.51 5.20 18.44
CA PRO A 68 20.36 4.94 19.87
C PRO A 68 20.64 6.23 20.67
N PRO A 69 19.97 6.43 21.81
CA PRO A 69 20.27 7.57 22.67
C PRO A 69 21.73 7.49 23.15
N PRO A 70 22.43 8.63 23.28
CA PRO A 70 23.80 8.64 23.77
C PRO A 70 23.85 8.05 25.19
N GLY A 71 24.68 7.03 25.38
CA GLY A 71 24.86 6.36 26.68
C GLY A 71 24.19 4.99 26.82
N ALA A 72 23.47 4.50 25.81
CA ALA A 72 23.04 3.10 25.76
C ALA A 72 24.24 2.19 25.44
N ALA A 73 25.05 1.89 26.47
CA ALA A 73 26.01 0.78 26.45
C ALA A 73 25.26 -0.55 26.79
N PRO A 74 25.75 -1.72 26.33
CA PRO A 74 25.15 -3.01 26.64
C PRO A 74 25.09 -3.32 28.14
#